data_AF-A0A135UFX3-F1
#
_entry.id   AF-A0A135UFX3-F1
#
_cell.length_a   1.000
_cell.length_b   1.000
_cell.length_c   1.000
_cell.angle_alpha   90.00
_cell.angle_beta   90.00
_cell.angle_gamma   90.00
#
_symmetry.space_group_name_H-M   'P 1'
#
loop_
_entity.id
_entity.type
_entity.pdbx_description
1 polymer ?
#
loop_
_entity_poly.entity_id
_entity_poly.type
_entity_poly.pdbx_seq_one_letter_code
_entity_poly.pdbx_strand_id
1 'polypeptide(L)'
;MGSVSTRWDKYPKKELDEMWEGVLLCQFHDCLPGTAIGMCYDDSDKVYANVFGIGSTLLRDIYSVLKISDNDNPTESENLVALNTLGWPRKEVLTTNGKDFIANGTGTLIAAQGFTPTETKPLVTVQEVSEGIFVLENSHFTVTVESGTITSLLDRRAANREVLAPGNGRANQFVIFDDKPIYWQAWDVEVFHLETREEVRGGRTSVLEASPLRVSVVTETRISEVSSVRTVISLAAVVDESASAGVGVECTAEVDWHETMKFLKVEFPVDVRHHEASYDTQFGVIRRPTHYNTSWDMAKFEVCCHKYADLSEYGYGVSILNDSKYGFATVGNTMRLSLLRSSKAPDDNADMGRHTIRWAILPHRGPLGPETVRAAYEFNNPLKVVSASADSPLLQAGSGAEGGAAGGFPVALTGDENLVLDTVKRGEDDEDVGDGELPVRGGRSVIVRVYESLGGRGRGRVATKWAVKSVYKTNLLEDDEEEVRVENGGFEVDLGPFQLQTYRLQLVD
;
A
#
# COMPACT_ATOMS: atom_id res chain seq x y z
N MET A 1 -8.70 -16.13 -13.44
CA MET A 1 -8.14 -17.01 -14.50
C MET A 1 -8.20 -18.48 -14.09
N GLY A 2 -7.63 -18.86 -12.93
CA GLY A 2 -7.70 -20.23 -12.37
C GLY A 2 -9.01 -20.96 -12.65
N SER A 3 -10.08 -20.56 -11.94
CA SER A 3 -11.42 -21.14 -12.00
C SER A 3 -12.25 -20.83 -13.24
N VAL A 4 -11.70 -20.10 -14.22
CA VAL A 4 -12.45 -19.67 -15.43
C VAL A 4 -11.85 -20.29 -16.69
N SER A 5 -10.52 -20.29 -16.82
CA SER A 5 -9.80 -20.59 -18.06
C SER A 5 -8.78 -21.73 -17.95
N THR A 6 -8.44 -22.18 -16.75
CA THR A 6 -7.54 -23.34 -16.54
C THR A 6 -8.34 -24.46 -15.89
N ARG A 7 -7.91 -25.72 -16.04
CA ARG A 7 -8.50 -26.90 -15.35
C ARG A 7 -8.27 -26.90 -13.83
N TRP A 8 -8.34 -25.72 -13.20
CA TRP A 8 -8.57 -25.58 -11.78
C TRP A 8 -10.08 -25.77 -11.60
N ASP A 9 -10.49 -27.02 -11.47
CA ASP A 9 -11.88 -27.44 -11.71
C ASP A 9 -12.89 -26.84 -10.71
N LYS A 10 -12.44 -26.12 -9.66
CA LYS A 10 -13.34 -25.49 -8.68
C LYS A 10 -12.77 -24.23 -8.02
N TYR A 11 -13.51 -23.12 -8.04
CA TYR A 11 -13.18 -21.93 -7.23
C TYR A 11 -13.22 -22.30 -5.73
N PRO A 12 -12.20 -21.94 -4.91
CA PRO A 12 -12.10 -22.37 -3.52
C PRO A 12 -13.04 -21.57 -2.60
N LYS A 13 -14.36 -21.61 -2.86
CA LYS A 13 -15.36 -20.83 -2.12
C LYS A 13 -15.28 -21.13 -0.63
N LYS A 14 -15.36 -22.40 -0.26
CA LYS A 14 -15.37 -22.84 1.13
C LYS A 14 -14.16 -22.31 1.91
N GLU A 15 -12.97 -22.45 1.34
CA GLU A 15 -11.73 -22.00 1.97
C GLU A 15 -11.68 -20.47 2.06
N LEU A 16 -12.16 -19.76 1.04
CA LEU A 16 -12.24 -18.29 1.05
C LEU A 16 -13.28 -17.79 2.06
N ASP A 17 -14.41 -18.45 2.21
CA ASP A 17 -15.43 -18.11 3.21
C ASP A 17 -14.89 -18.30 4.62
N GLU A 18 -14.23 -19.44 4.91
CA GLU A 18 -13.58 -19.68 6.20
C GLU A 18 -12.54 -18.60 6.52
N MET A 19 -11.76 -18.17 5.51
CA MET A 19 -10.83 -17.07 5.66
C MET A 19 -11.54 -15.74 5.95
N TRP A 20 -12.57 -15.39 5.18
CA TRP A 20 -13.31 -14.13 5.34
C TRP A 20 -14.08 -14.06 6.65
N GLU A 21 -14.73 -15.14 7.06
CA GLU A 21 -15.40 -15.25 8.37
C GLU A 21 -14.40 -15.04 9.51
N GLY A 22 -13.22 -15.68 9.43
CA GLY A 22 -12.15 -15.50 10.41
C GLY A 22 -11.64 -14.05 10.46
N VAL A 23 -11.38 -13.44 9.30
CA VAL A 23 -10.97 -12.03 9.21
C VAL A 23 -12.05 -11.11 9.79
N LEU A 24 -13.31 -11.27 9.39
CA LEU A 24 -14.41 -10.41 9.82
C LEU A 24 -14.74 -10.56 11.30
N LEU A 25 -14.57 -11.77 11.87
CA LEU A 25 -14.67 -12.01 13.30
C LEU A 25 -13.65 -11.16 14.08
N CYS A 26 -12.40 -11.12 13.62
CA CYS A 26 -11.35 -10.29 14.21
C CYS A 26 -11.48 -8.80 13.84
N GLN A 27 -12.35 -8.43 12.89
CA GLN A 27 -12.67 -7.03 12.57
C GLN A 27 -13.76 -6.42 13.47
N PHE A 28 -14.21 -7.15 14.50
CA PHE A 28 -15.15 -6.62 15.49
C PHE A 28 -14.63 -5.34 16.15
N HIS A 29 -15.52 -4.41 16.49
CA HIS A 29 -15.18 -3.05 16.90
C HIS A 29 -14.43 -2.93 18.24
N ASP A 30 -14.33 -3.99 19.03
CA ASP A 30 -13.46 -4.03 20.22
C ASP A 30 -12.18 -4.85 19.99
N CYS A 31 -12.15 -5.70 18.96
CA CYS A 31 -11.01 -6.53 18.63
C CYS A 31 -10.03 -5.76 17.72
N LEU A 32 -10.50 -5.28 16.57
CA LEU A 32 -9.67 -4.59 15.59
C LEU A 32 -9.02 -3.31 16.12
N PRO A 33 -9.72 -2.46 16.91
CA PRO A 33 -9.09 -1.26 17.44
C PRO A 33 -8.09 -1.52 18.57
N GLY A 34 -7.87 -2.78 18.98
CA GLY A 34 -6.91 -3.11 20.02
C GLY A 34 -7.41 -2.75 21.42
N THR A 35 -8.71 -2.94 21.68
CA THR A 35 -9.32 -2.55 22.96
C THR A 35 -9.95 -3.70 23.77
N ALA A 36 -9.71 -4.95 23.42
CA ALA A 36 -10.03 -6.13 24.24
C ALA A 36 -8.89 -6.54 25.18
N ILE A 37 -9.18 -7.43 26.14
CA ILE A 37 -8.16 -8.03 27.03
C ILE A 37 -7.18 -8.91 26.25
N GLY A 38 -5.97 -9.14 26.80
CA GLY A 38 -4.92 -9.91 26.13
C GLY A 38 -5.35 -11.30 25.60
N MET A 39 -6.20 -12.01 26.35
CA MET A 39 -6.73 -13.31 25.93
C MET A 39 -7.50 -13.26 24.59
N CYS A 40 -8.14 -12.13 24.27
CA CYS A 40 -8.83 -11.97 22.99
C CYS A 40 -7.83 -11.90 21.82
N TYR A 41 -6.63 -11.35 22.03
CA TYR A 41 -5.58 -11.33 21.01
C TYR A 41 -4.89 -12.67 20.88
N ASP A 42 -4.68 -13.41 21.97
CA ASP A 42 -4.21 -14.79 21.90
C ASP A 42 -5.13 -15.67 21.02
N ASP A 43 -6.44 -15.45 21.07
CA ASP A 43 -7.40 -16.16 20.23
C ASP A 43 -7.44 -15.60 18.80
N SER A 44 -7.35 -14.27 18.63
CA SER A 44 -7.27 -13.64 17.31
C SER A 44 -6.04 -14.09 16.54
N ASP A 45 -4.89 -14.24 17.21
CA ASP A 45 -3.65 -14.75 16.63
C ASP A 45 -3.81 -16.18 16.10
N LYS A 46 -4.57 -17.03 16.82
CA LYS A 46 -4.88 -18.40 16.35
C LYS A 46 -5.79 -18.37 15.12
N VAL A 47 -6.80 -17.49 15.11
CA VAL A 47 -7.69 -17.30 13.95
C VAL A 47 -6.87 -16.84 12.75
N TYR A 48 -6.04 -15.80 12.89
CA TYR A 48 -5.18 -15.33 11.81
C TYR A 48 -4.16 -16.38 11.36
N ALA A 49 -3.58 -17.16 12.28
CA ALA A 49 -2.69 -18.26 11.91
C ALA A 49 -3.39 -19.31 11.02
N ASN A 50 -4.67 -19.62 11.30
CA ASN A 50 -5.47 -20.49 10.43
C ASN A 50 -5.71 -19.83 9.06
N VAL A 51 -6.16 -18.56 9.04
CA VAL A 51 -6.39 -17.78 7.80
C VAL A 51 -5.15 -17.76 6.92
N PHE A 52 -3.98 -17.46 7.48
CA PHE A 52 -2.71 -17.45 6.74
C PHE A 52 -2.28 -18.85 6.29
N GLY A 53 -2.57 -19.89 7.07
CA GLY A 53 -2.34 -21.29 6.70
C GLY A 53 -3.16 -21.73 5.49
N ILE A 54 -4.46 -21.40 5.48
CA ILE A 54 -5.35 -21.64 4.33
C ILE A 54 -4.86 -20.85 3.12
N GLY A 55 -4.61 -19.54 3.27
CA GLY A 55 -4.13 -18.68 2.19
C GLY A 55 -2.83 -19.17 1.57
N SER A 56 -1.86 -19.61 2.39
CA SER A 56 -0.59 -20.18 1.90
C SER A 56 -0.80 -21.47 1.10
N THR A 57 -1.75 -22.31 1.53
CA THR A 57 -2.11 -23.53 0.81
C THR A 57 -2.75 -23.21 -0.54
N LEU A 58 -3.74 -22.31 -0.57
CA LEU A 58 -4.41 -21.87 -1.80
C LEU A 58 -3.42 -21.22 -2.78
N LEU A 59 -2.49 -20.39 -2.29
CA LEU A 59 -1.44 -19.78 -3.10
C LEU A 59 -0.51 -20.83 -3.74
N ARG A 60 -0.08 -21.83 -2.97
CA ARG A 60 0.75 -22.92 -3.50
C ARG A 60 0.01 -23.69 -4.59
N ASP A 61 -1.26 -24.00 -4.37
CA ASP A 61 -2.00 -24.83 -5.30
C ASP A 61 -2.33 -24.07 -6.59
N ILE A 62 -2.69 -22.77 -6.50
CA ILE A 62 -2.91 -21.95 -7.69
C ILE A 62 -1.61 -21.69 -8.45
N TYR A 63 -0.48 -21.53 -7.76
CA TYR A 63 0.84 -21.42 -8.40
C TYR A 63 1.18 -22.68 -9.20
N SER A 64 0.93 -23.86 -8.65
CA SER A 64 1.09 -25.13 -9.37
C SER A 64 0.29 -25.14 -10.68
N VAL A 65 -0.97 -24.72 -10.65
CA VAL A 65 -1.82 -24.71 -11.85
C VAL A 65 -1.48 -23.59 -12.85
N LEU A 66 -1.03 -22.45 -12.35
CA LEU A 66 -0.51 -21.37 -13.18
C LEU A 66 0.93 -21.64 -13.65
N LYS A 67 1.55 -22.74 -13.22
CA LYS A 67 2.94 -23.13 -13.48
C LYS A 67 3.92 -22.03 -13.10
N ILE A 68 3.68 -21.47 -11.93
CA ILE A 68 4.51 -20.47 -11.26
C ILE A 68 5.12 -21.15 -10.04
N SER A 69 6.34 -20.77 -9.70
CA SER A 69 6.98 -21.17 -8.45
C SER A 69 7.56 -19.95 -7.76
N ASP A 70 7.33 -19.87 -6.45
CA ASP A 70 8.13 -19.01 -5.58
C ASP A 70 9.56 -19.53 -5.64
N ASN A 71 10.47 -18.69 -6.11
CA ASN A 71 11.88 -19.06 -6.13
C ASN A 71 12.64 -18.22 -5.12
N ASP A 72 12.90 -18.82 -3.95
CA ASP A 72 13.74 -18.25 -2.92
C ASP A 72 15.23 -18.23 -3.34
N ASN A 73 15.61 -18.81 -4.50
CA ASN A 73 16.96 -18.72 -5.06
C ASN A 73 16.91 -18.76 -6.60
N PRO A 74 16.53 -17.67 -7.26
CA PRO A 74 16.39 -17.63 -8.71
C PRO A 74 17.73 -17.93 -9.41
N THR A 75 17.75 -18.99 -10.22
CA THR A 75 18.85 -19.30 -11.14
C THR A 75 18.65 -18.54 -12.46
N GLU A 76 19.73 -18.13 -13.12
CA GLU A 76 19.68 -17.37 -14.39
C GLU A 76 19.03 -18.15 -15.55
N SER A 77 18.87 -19.47 -15.41
CA SER A 77 18.26 -20.35 -16.41
C SER A 77 16.72 -20.40 -16.38
N GLU A 78 16.08 -19.71 -15.43
CA GLU A 78 14.62 -19.67 -15.29
C GLU A 78 14.03 -18.36 -15.83
N ASN A 79 12.83 -18.42 -16.42
CA ASN A 79 12.10 -17.23 -16.86
C ASN A 79 11.59 -16.45 -15.63
N LEU A 80 12.43 -15.57 -15.11
CA LEU A 80 12.09 -14.70 -13.99
C LEU A 80 11.11 -13.62 -14.45
N VAL A 81 10.01 -13.52 -13.70
CA VAL A 81 8.94 -12.55 -13.92
C VAL A 81 8.53 -11.97 -12.57
N ALA A 82 7.84 -10.84 -12.59
CA ALA A 82 7.21 -10.29 -11.41
C ALA A 82 5.70 -10.48 -11.48
N LEU A 83 5.10 -10.97 -10.39
CA LEU A 83 3.66 -11.09 -10.24
C LEU A 83 3.06 -9.74 -9.85
N ASN A 84 2.20 -9.21 -10.72
CA ASN A 84 1.46 -7.97 -10.52
C ASN A 84 -0.04 -8.27 -10.33
N THR A 85 -0.52 -8.04 -9.12
CA THR A 85 -1.93 -8.25 -8.75
C THR A 85 -2.78 -6.98 -8.88
N LEU A 86 -2.17 -5.82 -9.15
CA LEU A 86 -2.89 -4.57 -9.35
C LEU A 86 -3.31 -4.40 -10.83
N GLY A 87 -4.40 -3.66 -11.05
CA GLY A 87 -5.04 -3.51 -12.36
C GLY A 87 -4.38 -2.55 -13.34
N TRP A 88 -3.12 -2.17 -13.14
CA TRP A 88 -2.39 -1.19 -13.97
C TRP A 88 -0.94 -1.59 -14.24
N PRO A 89 -0.29 -1.03 -15.28
CA PRO A 89 1.12 -1.24 -15.56
C PRO A 89 2.00 -0.87 -14.36
N ARG A 90 3.04 -1.68 -14.09
CA ARG A 90 3.96 -1.47 -12.98
C ARG A 90 5.39 -1.40 -13.48
N LYS A 91 6.17 -0.54 -12.83
CA LYS A 91 7.63 -0.47 -12.97
C LYS A 91 8.24 -0.34 -11.59
N GLU A 92 9.12 -1.24 -11.19
CA GLU A 92 9.66 -1.27 -9.82
C GLU A 92 11.09 -1.82 -9.82
N VAL A 93 11.91 -1.27 -8.92
CA VAL A 93 13.20 -1.85 -8.56
C VAL A 93 12.93 -2.87 -7.46
N LEU A 94 13.36 -4.11 -7.68
CA LEU A 94 13.18 -5.22 -6.75
C LEU A 94 14.54 -5.75 -6.34
N THR A 95 14.70 -6.08 -5.08
CA THR A 95 15.87 -6.80 -4.57
C THR A 95 15.41 -8.12 -3.98
N THR A 96 15.89 -9.23 -4.53
CA THR A 96 15.64 -10.57 -3.97
C THR A 96 16.95 -11.34 -3.85
N ASN A 97 17.21 -11.89 -2.66
CA ASN A 97 18.44 -12.63 -2.34
C ASN A 97 19.73 -11.89 -2.70
N GLY A 98 19.76 -10.57 -2.49
CA GLY A 98 20.93 -9.73 -2.79
C GLY A 98 21.20 -9.50 -4.28
N LYS A 99 20.27 -9.88 -5.16
CA LYS A 99 20.29 -9.54 -6.59
C LYS A 99 19.22 -8.50 -6.88
N ASP A 100 19.58 -7.51 -7.70
CA ASP A 100 18.66 -6.45 -8.11
C ASP A 100 18.03 -6.76 -9.47
N PHE A 101 16.75 -6.44 -9.57
CA PHE A 101 15.93 -6.63 -10.76
C PHE A 101 15.15 -5.35 -11.07
N ILE A 102 14.90 -5.14 -12.36
CA ILE A 102 13.95 -4.15 -12.84
C ILE A 102 12.75 -4.91 -13.35
N ALA A 103 11.62 -4.78 -12.66
CA ALA A 103 10.34 -5.23 -13.16
C ALA A 103 9.69 -4.11 -13.97
N ASN A 104 9.25 -4.40 -15.20
CA ASN A 104 8.57 -3.42 -16.04
C ASN A 104 7.60 -4.12 -16.99
N GLY A 105 6.34 -3.69 -16.98
CA GLY A 105 5.38 -4.14 -17.98
C GLY A 105 3.94 -3.91 -17.59
N THR A 106 3.06 -4.49 -18.41
CA THR A 106 1.61 -4.47 -18.25
C THR A 106 1.10 -5.90 -18.21
N GLY A 107 0.25 -6.22 -17.23
CA GLY A 107 -0.34 -7.54 -17.07
C GLY A 107 -0.04 -8.18 -15.72
N THR A 108 -0.57 -9.39 -15.53
CA THR A 108 -0.42 -10.14 -14.27
C THR A 108 0.99 -10.69 -14.07
N LEU A 109 1.68 -11.07 -15.14
CA LEU A 109 3.11 -11.36 -15.11
C LEU A 109 3.81 -10.31 -15.96
N ILE A 110 4.81 -9.65 -15.38
CA ILE A 110 5.62 -8.66 -16.08
C ILE A 110 7.08 -9.09 -16.10
N ALA A 111 7.82 -8.63 -17.11
CA ALA A 111 9.23 -8.98 -17.25
C ALA A 111 10.02 -8.46 -16.04
N ALA A 112 10.83 -9.34 -15.43
CA ALA A 112 11.79 -8.98 -14.40
C ALA A 112 13.20 -9.26 -14.94
N GLN A 113 13.95 -8.21 -15.20
CA GLN A 113 15.29 -8.32 -15.78
C GLN A 113 16.33 -8.09 -14.70
N GLY A 114 17.26 -9.05 -14.56
CA GLY A 114 18.41 -8.88 -13.66
C GLY A 114 19.23 -7.68 -14.10
N PHE A 115 19.54 -6.79 -13.16
CA PHE A 115 20.36 -5.63 -13.45
C PHE A 115 21.84 -6.01 -13.33
N THR A 116 22.53 -5.99 -14.45
CA THR A 116 24.00 -6.03 -14.45
C THR A 116 24.49 -4.61 -14.66
N PRO A 117 25.21 -4.00 -13.70
CA PRO A 117 25.76 -2.67 -13.90
C PRO A 117 26.68 -2.68 -15.12
N THR A 118 26.27 -2.02 -16.20
CA THR A 118 27.20 -1.59 -17.25
C THR A 118 28.16 -0.56 -16.63
N GLU A 119 29.35 -0.36 -17.22
CA GLU A 119 30.41 0.57 -16.73
C GLU A 119 29.98 2.06 -16.56
N THR A 120 28.70 2.36 -16.70
CA THR A 120 28.05 3.64 -16.45
C THR A 120 27.86 3.93 -14.96
N LYS A 121 27.89 5.23 -14.63
CA LYS A 121 27.61 5.79 -13.30
C LYS A 121 26.35 5.17 -12.67
N PRO A 122 26.36 4.83 -11.36
CA PRO A 122 25.19 4.28 -10.68
C PRO A 122 23.99 5.24 -10.75
N LEU A 123 22.78 4.69 -10.88
CA LEU A 123 21.52 5.45 -11.02
C LEU A 123 21.06 6.08 -9.71
N VAL A 124 21.56 5.54 -8.60
CA VAL A 124 21.40 6.08 -7.26
C VAL A 124 22.73 5.97 -6.52
N THR A 125 23.04 6.95 -5.68
CA THR A 125 24.29 7.01 -4.92
C THR A 125 24.04 7.33 -3.47
N VAL A 126 24.94 6.89 -2.60
CA VAL A 126 25.03 7.31 -1.20
C VAL A 126 26.47 7.73 -0.91
N GLN A 127 26.64 8.88 -0.25
CA GLN A 127 27.96 9.41 0.12
C GLN A 127 27.91 10.01 1.52
N GLU A 128 28.92 9.72 2.34
CA GLU A 128 29.14 10.43 3.60
C GLU A 128 29.84 11.76 3.30
N VAL A 129 29.15 12.88 3.51
CA VAL A 129 29.68 14.23 3.18
C VAL A 129 30.39 14.88 4.37
N SER A 130 30.04 14.45 5.58
CA SER A 130 30.72 14.74 6.84
C SER A 130 30.41 13.63 7.83
N GLU A 131 31.15 13.54 8.93
CA GLU A 131 30.97 12.49 9.94
C GLU A 131 29.50 12.34 10.36
N GLY A 132 28.88 11.20 10.03
CA GLY A 132 27.49 10.89 10.36
C GLY A 132 26.41 11.56 9.49
N ILE A 133 26.79 12.32 8.47
CA ILE A 133 25.88 12.96 7.51
C ILE A 133 26.02 12.32 6.14
N PHE A 134 24.91 11.76 5.64
CA PHE A 134 24.86 11.02 4.39
C PHE A 134 23.95 11.72 3.40
N VAL A 135 24.36 11.75 2.14
CA VAL A 135 23.56 12.23 1.02
C VAL A 135 23.25 11.05 0.11
N LEU A 136 21.95 10.75 -0.02
CA LEU A 136 21.42 9.79 -0.99
C LEU A 136 20.88 10.58 -2.18
N GLU A 137 21.27 10.21 -3.41
CA GLU A 137 20.87 10.95 -4.61
C GLU A 137 20.49 10.00 -5.75
N ASN A 138 19.33 10.23 -6.36
CA ASN A 138 18.92 9.67 -7.66
C ASN A 138 18.53 10.82 -8.62
N SER A 139 17.93 10.51 -9.77
CA SER A 139 17.52 11.57 -10.73
C SER A 139 16.37 12.46 -10.23
N HIS A 140 15.54 11.98 -9.29
CA HIS A 140 14.38 12.70 -8.76
C HIS A 140 14.66 13.45 -7.45
N PHE A 141 15.47 12.88 -6.56
CA PHE A 141 15.64 13.37 -5.19
C PHE A 141 17.10 13.41 -4.76
N THR A 142 17.42 14.43 -3.96
CA THR A 142 18.61 14.46 -3.11
C THR A 142 18.14 14.50 -1.66
N VAL A 143 18.53 13.49 -0.88
CA VAL A 143 18.11 13.29 0.50
C VAL A 143 19.32 13.39 1.41
N THR A 144 19.33 14.34 2.33
CA THR A 144 20.39 14.46 3.35
C THR A 144 19.87 13.88 4.66
N VAL A 145 20.61 12.92 5.20
CA VAL A 145 20.29 12.21 6.45
C VAL A 145 21.36 12.47 7.48
N GLU A 146 20.95 12.87 8.67
CA GLU A 146 21.80 13.02 9.85
C GLU A 146 21.07 12.40 11.05
N SER A 147 21.75 11.50 11.77
CA SER A 147 21.22 10.85 12.98
C SER A 147 19.80 10.31 12.81
N GLY A 148 19.54 9.61 11.69
CA GLY A 148 18.23 9.01 11.39
C GLY A 148 17.11 9.99 11.02
N THR A 149 17.41 11.28 10.94
CA THR A 149 16.47 12.33 10.49
C THR A 149 16.84 12.80 9.09
N ILE A 150 15.85 13.13 8.28
CA ILE A 150 16.05 13.75 6.97
C ILE A 150 16.10 15.26 7.20
N THR A 151 17.28 15.86 7.01
CA THR A 151 17.54 17.29 7.23
C THR A 151 17.36 18.13 5.98
N SER A 152 17.34 17.50 4.80
CA SER A 152 16.98 18.11 3.51
C SER A 152 16.44 17.05 2.57
N LEU A 153 15.39 17.37 1.84
CA LEU A 153 14.81 16.56 0.78
C LEU A 153 14.52 17.46 -0.42
N LEU A 154 15.43 17.46 -1.41
CA LEU A 154 15.29 18.25 -2.62
C LEU A 154 14.59 17.44 -3.69
N ASP A 155 13.48 17.95 -4.24
CA ASP A 155 12.87 17.43 -5.46
C ASP A 155 13.52 18.08 -6.68
N ARG A 156 14.40 17.31 -7.32
CA ARG A 156 15.20 17.72 -8.47
C ARG A 156 14.34 17.95 -9.71
N ARG A 157 13.19 17.29 -9.79
CA ARG A 157 12.22 17.51 -10.86
C ARG A 157 11.57 18.89 -10.71
N ALA A 158 11.40 19.39 -9.49
CA ALA A 158 10.77 20.68 -9.22
C ALA A 158 11.81 21.82 -9.08
N ALA A 159 12.81 21.85 -9.96
CA ALA A 159 13.92 22.81 -9.93
C ALA A 159 14.68 22.84 -8.60
N ASN A 160 14.91 21.65 -8.00
CA ASN A 160 15.52 21.47 -6.68
C ASN A 160 14.74 22.19 -5.56
N ARG A 161 13.40 22.14 -5.60
CA ARG A 161 12.56 22.62 -4.51
C ARG A 161 12.86 21.82 -3.25
N GLU A 162 13.10 22.52 -2.15
CA GLU A 162 13.16 21.90 -0.82
C GLU A 162 11.74 21.48 -0.40
N VAL A 163 11.60 20.22 0.00
CA VAL A 163 10.32 19.64 0.43
C VAL A 163 10.07 19.93 1.91
N LEU A 164 11.12 20.09 2.71
CA LEU A 164 11.01 20.30 4.15
C LEU A 164 10.80 21.78 4.50
N ALA A 165 10.11 22.01 5.61
CA ALA A 165 9.84 23.36 6.09
C ALA A 165 11.14 24.17 6.34
N PRO A 166 11.18 25.48 6.00
CA PRO A 166 12.34 26.30 6.25
C PRO A 166 12.64 26.46 7.74
N GLY A 167 13.91 26.67 8.09
CA GLY A 167 14.31 27.00 9.46
C GLY A 167 14.43 25.79 10.41
N ASN A 168 15.03 24.69 9.93
CA ASN A 168 15.28 23.41 10.64
C ASN A 168 14.11 22.40 10.59
N GLY A 169 13.36 22.36 9.49
CA GLY A 169 12.44 21.24 9.22
C GLY A 169 13.21 19.92 9.13
N ARG A 170 12.89 18.97 10.01
CA ARG A 170 13.47 17.62 10.03
C ARG A 170 12.37 16.60 9.82
N ALA A 171 12.38 15.94 8.67
CA ALA A 171 11.49 14.82 8.42
C ALA A 171 12.05 13.54 9.04
N ASN A 172 11.18 12.54 9.21
CA ASN A 172 11.55 11.29 9.87
C ASN A 172 12.04 11.50 11.32
N GLN A 173 11.58 12.58 11.98
CA GLN A 173 11.92 12.86 13.36
C GLN A 173 10.97 12.09 14.28
N PHE A 174 11.52 11.15 15.04
CA PHE A 174 10.76 10.47 16.09
C PHE A 174 10.48 11.41 17.26
N VAL A 175 9.25 11.36 17.74
CA VAL A 175 8.81 12.08 18.92
C VAL A 175 8.03 11.13 19.82
N ILE A 176 8.17 11.32 21.13
CA ILE A 176 7.48 10.54 22.14
C ILE A 176 6.64 11.47 23.01
N PHE A 177 5.45 11.00 23.39
CA PHE A 177 4.51 11.71 24.26
C PHE A 177 4.14 10.83 25.44
N ASP A 178 3.77 11.44 26.57
CA ASP A 178 3.03 10.76 27.63
C ASP A 178 1.61 10.44 27.15
N ASP A 179 1.20 9.18 27.25
CA ASP A 179 -0.12 8.67 26.89
C ASP A 179 -0.87 8.18 28.13
N LYS A 180 -1.42 9.13 28.88
CA LYS A 180 -2.10 8.90 30.16
C LYS A 180 -3.52 9.46 30.09
N PRO A 181 -4.43 8.81 29.34
CA PRO A 181 -5.81 9.28 29.23
C PRO A 181 -6.58 9.16 30.55
N ILE A 182 -7.72 9.81 30.65
CA ILE A 182 -8.46 9.94 31.92
C ILE A 182 -9.13 8.62 32.33
N TYR A 183 -9.78 7.93 31.39
CA TYR A 183 -10.60 6.75 31.68
C TYR A 183 -10.14 5.50 30.95
N TRP A 184 -10.16 5.49 29.62
CA TRP A 184 -10.00 4.26 28.85
C TRP A 184 -8.65 4.21 28.15
N GLN A 185 -7.65 3.59 28.77
CA GLN A 185 -6.25 3.65 28.28
C GLN A 185 -6.04 3.19 26.84
N ALA A 186 -6.59 2.05 26.43
CA ALA A 186 -6.47 1.58 25.05
C ALA A 186 -7.33 2.36 24.05
N TRP A 187 -8.49 2.90 24.47
CA TRP A 187 -9.42 3.59 23.58
C TRP A 187 -9.06 5.07 23.37
N ASP A 188 -8.78 5.78 24.46
CA ASP A 188 -8.65 7.23 24.44
C ASP A 188 -7.21 7.67 24.25
N VAL A 189 -7.05 8.73 23.48
CA VAL A 189 -5.88 9.61 23.53
C VAL A 189 -6.42 10.99 23.84
N GLU A 190 -5.82 11.68 24.80
CA GLU A 190 -6.30 12.99 25.21
C GLU A 190 -5.53 14.11 24.54
N VAL A 191 -6.18 15.23 24.20
CA VAL A 191 -5.53 16.35 23.50
C VAL A 191 -4.30 16.89 24.24
N PHE A 192 -4.31 16.85 25.58
CA PHE A 192 -3.20 17.34 26.41
C PHE A 192 -1.93 16.46 26.31
N HIS A 193 -1.99 15.26 25.71
CA HIS A 193 -0.77 14.47 25.45
C HIS A 193 0.25 15.28 24.64
N LEU A 194 -0.24 16.17 23.74
CA LEU A 194 0.57 17.02 22.89
C LEU A 194 1.49 17.98 23.67
N GLU A 195 1.17 18.29 24.93
CA GLU A 195 1.97 19.17 25.80
C GLU A 195 3.27 18.50 26.28
N THR A 196 3.38 17.18 26.14
CA THR A 196 4.51 16.37 26.62
C THR A 196 5.45 15.91 25.51
N ARG A 197 5.39 16.57 24.34
CA ARG A 197 6.22 16.24 23.18
C ARG A 197 7.71 16.28 23.54
N GLU A 198 8.39 15.16 23.33
CA GLU A 198 9.85 15.06 23.43
C GLU A 198 10.43 14.47 22.13
N GLU A 199 11.50 15.08 21.63
CA GLU A 199 12.23 14.53 20.48
C GLU A 199 13.13 13.39 20.90
N VAL A 200 13.00 12.26 20.22
CA VAL A 200 13.93 11.14 20.39
C VAL A 200 15.21 11.50 19.63
N ARG A 201 16.31 11.58 20.35
CA ARG A 201 17.62 11.90 19.76
C ARG A 201 18.13 10.69 19.00
N GLY A 202 18.30 10.84 17.70
CA GLY A 202 18.85 9.78 16.85
C GLY A 202 20.27 9.40 17.24
N GLY A 203 20.60 8.12 17.03
CA GLY A 203 21.96 7.63 17.22
C GLY A 203 22.82 7.79 15.98
N ARG A 204 23.80 6.88 15.82
CA ARG A 204 24.76 6.95 14.71
C ARG A 204 24.16 6.38 13.43
N THR A 205 24.25 7.15 12.34
CA THR A 205 23.88 6.69 10.99
C THR A 205 25.09 6.05 10.30
N SER A 206 24.85 5.02 9.50
CA SER A 206 25.85 4.39 8.63
C SER A 206 25.20 3.84 7.35
N VAL A 207 25.98 3.64 6.28
CA VAL A 207 25.49 2.98 5.07
C VAL A 207 25.12 1.54 5.36
N LEU A 208 23.90 1.14 4.99
CA LEU A 208 23.43 -0.24 5.04
C LEU A 208 23.58 -0.91 3.68
N GLU A 209 23.25 -0.19 2.62
CA GLU A 209 23.22 -0.69 1.25
C GLU A 209 23.72 0.39 0.29
N ALA A 210 24.55 -0.03 -0.68
CA ALA A 210 25.05 0.84 -1.74
C ALA A 210 25.08 0.05 -3.06
N SER A 211 23.90 -0.24 -3.60
CA SER A 211 23.73 -0.90 -4.90
C SER A 211 23.49 0.12 -6.02
N PRO A 212 23.68 -0.25 -7.30
CA PRO A 212 23.35 0.63 -8.42
C PRO A 212 21.87 1.00 -8.55
N LEU A 213 20.98 0.20 -7.95
CA LEU A 213 19.53 0.36 -8.04
C LEU A 213 18.88 0.74 -6.71
N ARG A 214 19.55 0.58 -5.58
CA ARG A 214 19.05 0.97 -4.27
C ARG A 214 20.19 1.34 -3.36
N VAL A 215 20.02 2.42 -2.61
CA VAL A 215 20.90 2.76 -1.50
C VAL A 215 20.09 2.93 -0.24
N SER A 216 20.69 2.63 0.90
CA SER A 216 20.07 2.87 2.19
C SER A 216 21.08 3.19 3.27
N VAL A 217 20.63 3.98 4.23
CA VAL A 217 21.35 4.24 5.48
C VAL A 217 20.54 3.70 6.65
N VAL A 218 21.24 3.18 7.65
CA VAL A 218 20.65 2.66 8.88
C VAL A 218 21.07 3.54 10.05
N THR A 219 20.15 3.76 10.97
CA THR A 219 20.40 4.45 12.24
C THR A 219 19.85 3.61 13.37
N GLU A 220 20.70 3.31 14.34
CA GLU A 220 20.30 2.69 15.60
C GLU A 220 20.06 3.79 16.63
N THR A 221 18.83 3.88 17.14
CA THR A 221 18.40 4.92 18.07
C THR A 221 17.90 4.29 19.35
N ARG A 222 18.44 4.76 20.48
CA ARG A 222 17.95 4.39 21.80
C ARG A 222 16.78 5.31 22.15
N ILE A 223 15.57 4.77 22.24
CA ILE A 223 14.38 5.56 22.62
C ILE A 223 14.45 5.86 24.12
N SER A 224 14.75 4.84 24.92
CA SER A 224 14.89 4.93 26.37
C SER A 224 15.86 3.86 26.89
N GLU A 225 15.94 3.69 28.20
CA GLU A 225 16.73 2.59 28.77
C GLU A 225 16.22 1.19 28.36
N VAL A 226 14.93 1.06 28.02
CA VAL A 226 14.26 -0.22 27.76
C VAL A 226 13.78 -0.40 26.31
N SER A 227 13.72 0.67 25.51
CA SER A 227 13.24 0.61 24.12
C SER A 227 14.26 1.16 23.12
N SER A 228 14.27 0.60 21.92
CA SER A 228 15.16 1.02 20.82
C SER A 228 14.47 0.92 19.47
N VAL A 229 15.00 1.65 18.49
CA VAL A 229 14.54 1.57 17.10
C VAL A 229 15.73 1.54 16.15
N ARG A 230 15.72 0.59 15.23
CA ARG A 230 16.61 0.53 14.08
C ARG A 230 15.83 1.03 12.86
N THR A 231 16.23 2.18 12.33
CA THR A 231 15.56 2.84 11.21
C THR A 231 16.41 2.76 9.95
N VAL A 232 15.83 2.31 8.86
CA VAL A 232 16.45 2.25 7.53
C VAL A 232 15.76 3.25 6.63
N ILE A 233 16.51 4.21 6.09
CA ILE A 233 16.03 5.17 5.08
C ILE A 233 16.62 4.73 3.74
N SER A 234 15.74 4.43 2.78
CA SER A 234 16.09 3.88 1.46
C SER A 234 15.69 4.83 0.34
N LEU A 235 16.53 4.88 -0.70
CA LEU A 235 16.24 5.55 -1.96
C LEU A 235 16.52 4.58 -3.10
N ALA A 236 15.50 4.30 -3.91
CA ALA A 236 15.63 3.47 -5.11
C ALA A 236 16.07 4.31 -6.32
N ALA A 237 16.68 3.68 -7.30
CA ALA A 237 16.96 4.26 -8.60
C ALA A 237 15.67 4.54 -9.36
N VAL A 238 15.72 5.56 -10.21
CA VAL A 238 14.68 5.89 -11.16
C VAL A 238 15.09 5.33 -12.51
N VAL A 239 14.29 4.39 -13.02
CA VAL A 239 14.61 3.64 -14.25
C VAL A 239 13.85 4.18 -15.46
N ASP A 240 12.84 5.04 -15.27
CA ASP A 240 12.22 5.90 -16.30
C ASP A 240 11.81 7.24 -15.73
N GLU A 241 11.91 8.31 -16.51
CA GLU A 241 11.31 9.59 -16.15
C GLU A 241 9.79 9.64 -16.42
N SER A 242 9.27 8.75 -17.29
CA SER A 242 7.84 8.73 -17.66
C SER A 242 6.96 7.86 -16.77
N ALA A 243 7.55 7.04 -15.90
CA ALA A 243 6.80 6.10 -15.07
C ALA A 243 6.42 6.76 -13.75
N SER A 244 5.13 6.79 -13.48
CA SER A 244 4.49 7.05 -12.18
C SER A 244 4.77 5.94 -11.15
N ALA A 245 5.97 5.36 -11.16
CA ALA A 245 6.42 4.49 -10.08
C ALA A 245 6.69 5.40 -8.88
N GLY A 246 5.90 5.20 -7.82
CA GLY A 246 5.91 5.99 -6.59
C GLY A 246 7.22 5.87 -5.79
N VAL A 247 8.34 6.30 -6.36
CA VAL A 247 9.64 6.32 -5.70
C VAL A 247 9.68 7.52 -4.76
N GLY A 248 9.04 7.38 -3.61
CA GLY A 248 9.28 8.26 -2.47
C GLY A 248 10.61 7.92 -1.79
N VAL A 249 10.87 8.60 -0.68
CA VAL A 249 11.89 8.16 0.29
C VAL A 249 11.22 7.15 1.21
N GLU A 250 11.66 5.90 1.16
CA GLU A 250 11.09 4.83 1.99
C GLU A 250 11.82 4.72 3.32
N CYS A 251 11.05 4.53 4.39
CA CYS A 251 11.55 4.33 5.74
C CYS A 251 10.98 3.02 6.30
N THR A 252 11.86 2.20 6.88
CA THR A 252 11.49 1.02 7.66
C THR A 252 12.03 1.16 9.07
N ALA A 253 11.19 0.96 10.08
CA ALA A 253 11.58 0.93 11.48
C ALA A 253 11.34 -0.45 12.08
N GLU A 254 12.41 -1.04 12.62
CA GLU A 254 12.37 -2.20 13.51
C GLU A 254 12.43 -1.66 14.95
N VAL A 255 11.32 -1.74 15.67
CA VAL A 255 11.20 -1.20 17.03
C VAL A 255 11.19 -2.33 18.04
N ASP A 256 12.04 -2.25 19.06
CA ASP A 256 11.94 -3.03 20.28
C ASP A 256 11.28 -2.15 21.35
N TRP A 257 10.00 -2.42 21.64
CA TRP A 257 9.10 -1.52 22.35
C TRP A 257 8.70 -2.07 23.71
N HIS A 258 9.15 -1.39 24.76
CA HIS A 258 8.90 -1.76 26.16
C HIS A 258 8.55 -0.54 27.04
N GLU A 259 8.08 0.55 26.41
CA GLU A 259 7.62 1.72 27.13
C GLU A 259 6.34 1.46 27.93
N THR A 260 6.01 2.38 28.83
CA THR A 260 4.77 2.34 29.60
C THR A 260 4.05 3.67 29.51
N MET A 261 2.82 3.66 29.01
CA MET A 261 1.98 4.85 28.85
C MET A 261 2.68 5.95 28.04
N LYS A 262 3.27 5.54 26.91
CA LYS A 262 3.93 6.38 25.91
C LYS A 262 3.30 6.20 24.54
N PHE A 263 3.37 7.26 23.74
CA PHE A 263 2.97 7.28 22.35
C PHE A 263 4.15 7.71 21.46
N LEU A 264 4.69 6.79 20.68
CA LEU A 264 5.71 7.07 19.66
C LEU A 264 5.05 7.51 18.35
N LYS A 265 5.51 8.62 17.80
CA LYS A 265 5.09 9.15 16.49
C LYS A 265 6.32 9.57 15.67
N VAL A 266 6.12 9.78 14.38
CA VAL A 266 7.13 10.34 13.47
C VAL A 266 6.59 11.57 12.75
N GLU A 267 7.39 12.62 12.67
CA GLU A 267 7.01 13.93 12.11
C GLU A 267 7.70 14.24 10.79
N PHE A 268 6.96 14.93 9.92
CA PHE A 268 7.36 15.41 8.60
C PHE A 268 6.88 16.87 8.42
N PRO A 269 7.66 17.86 8.90
CA PRO A 269 7.39 19.27 8.63
C PRO A 269 7.75 19.58 7.18
N VAL A 270 6.74 19.85 6.34
CA VAL A 270 6.88 20.08 4.90
C VAL A 270 6.72 21.56 4.53
N ASP A 271 7.33 22.02 3.45
CA ASP A 271 7.11 23.37 2.90
C ASP A 271 5.89 23.39 1.97
N VAL A 272 4.75 23.02 2.53
CA VAL A 272 3.43 23.07 1.89
C VAL A 272 2.44 23.70 2.85
N ARG A 273 1.59 24.59 2.33
CA ARG A 273 0.60 25.29 3.15
C ARG A 273 -0.80 25.12 2.56
N HIS A 274 -1.64 24.40 3.29
CA HIS A 274 -3.06 24.29 2.98
C HIS A 274 -3.87 24.29 4.28
N HIS A 275 -5.14 24.71 4.23
CA HIS A 275 -6.03 24.78 5.39
C HIS A 275 -6.71 23.43 5.72
N GLU A 276 -6.57 22.46 4.82
CA GLU A 276 -7.05 21.09 4.94
C GLU A 276 -5.98 20.11 4.46
N ALA A 277 -5.94 18.92 5.05
CA ALA A 277 -5.22 17.77 4.57
C ALA A 277 -6.23 16.69 4.12
N SER A 278 -5.82 15.90 3.13
CA SER A 278 -6.61 14.80 2.56
C SER A 278 -6.14 13.46 3.12
N TYR A 279 -7.06 12.60 3.51
CA TYR A 279 -6.77 11.30 4.12
C TYR A 279 -7.50 10.18 3.39
N ASP A 280 -6.79 9.10 3.06
CA ASP A 280 -7.35 7.88 2.48
C ASP A 280 -8.38 7.25 3.43
N THR A 281 -9.56 6.93 2.90
CA THR A 281 -10.61 6.19 3.60
C THR A 281 -11.21 5.14 2.65
N GLN A 282 -12.16 4.33 3.13
CA GLN A 282 -12.78 3.30 2.30
C GLN A 282 -13.40 3.92 1.04
N PHE A 283 -12.89 3.53 -0.13
CA PHE A 283 -13.34 3.97 -1.46
C PHE A 283 -13.34 5.49 -1.69
N GLY A 284 -12.43 6.24 -1.07
CA GLY A 284 -12.33 7.68 -1.32
C GLY A 284 -11.39 8.43 -0.39
N VAL A 285 -11.62 9.74 -0.30
CA VAL A 285 -10.78 10.67 0.45
C VAL A 285 -11.64 11.54 1.33
N ILE A 286 -11.21 11.74 2.58
CA ILE A 286 -11.82 12.70 3.49
C ILE A 286 -10.86 13.86 3.76
N ARG A 287 -11.40 15.08 3.79
CA ARG A 287 -10.62 16.28 4.14
C ARG A 287 -10.82 16.66 5.59
N ARG A 288 -9.73 17.03 6.25
CA ARG A 288 -9.72 17.47 7.65
C ARG A 288 -8.90 18.76 7.78
N PRO A 289 -9.33 19.71 8.62
CA PRO A 289 -8.63 20.98 8.79
C PRO A 289 -7.22 20.74 9.36
N THR A 290 -6.27 21.60 8.98
CA THR A 290 -4.89 21.59 9.51
C THR A 290 -4.70 22.57 10.66
N HIS A 291 -5.79 23.09 11.22
CA HIS A 291 -5.77 24.13 12.25
C HIS A 291 -6.80 23.83 13.34
N TYR A 292 -6.66 24.46 14.50
CA TYR A 292 -7.56 24.27 15.65
C TYR A 292 -8.43 25.49 15.93
N ASN A 293 -9.00 26.09 14.88
CA ASN A 293 -9.76 27.35 14.98
C ASN A 293 -11.09 27.19 15.74
N THR A 294 -11.73 26.03 15.65
CA THR A 294 -12.99 25.73 16.36
C THR A 294 -12.85 24.52 17.28
N SER A 295 -13.79 24.33 18.21
CA SER A 295 -13.85 23.12 19.04
C SER A 295 -14.00 21.85 18.20
N TRP A 296 -14.69 21.94 17.05
CA TRP A 296 -14.84 20.84 16.11
C TRP A 296 -13.52 20.47 15.45
N ASP A 297 -12.65 21.44 15.18
CA ASP A 297 -11.34 21.20 14.57
C ASP A 297 -10.35 20.69 15.61
N MET A 298 -10.37 21.25 16.82
CA MET A 298 -9.58 20.77 17.95
C MET A 298 -9.87 19.30 18.26
N ALA A 299 -11.12 18.87 18.16
CA ALA A 299 -11.51 17.47 18.36
C ALA A 299 -10.90 16.51 17.32
N LYS A 300 -10.34 17.02 16.21
CA LYS A 300 -9.70 16.25 15.13
C LYS A 300 -8.18 16.35 15.20
N PHE A 301 -7.61 16.41 16.41
CA PHE A 301 -6.16 16.47 16.63
C PHE A 301 -5.45 15.17 16.20
N GLU A 302 -6.20 14.08 16.06
CA GLU A 302 -5.80 12.80 15.48
C GLU A 302 -6.97 12.26 14.65
N VAL A 303 -6.69 11.72 13.47
CA VAL A 303 -7.70 11.20 12.54
C VAL A 303 -7.31 9.82 12.02
N CYS A 304 -8.32 9.03 11.67
CA CYS A 304 -8.11 7.75 11.00
C CYS A 304 -7.72 7.98 9.53
N CYS A 305 -6.75 7.21 9.06
CA CYS A 305 -6.18 7.27 7.71
C CYS A 305 -5.80 5.85 7.30
N HIS A 306 -6.17 5.40 6.10
CA HIS A 306 -5.85 4.05 5.65
C HIS A 306 -4.42 3.97 5.09
N LYS A 307 -4.22 4.25 3.80
CA LYS A 307 -2.90 4.03 3.15
C LYS A 307 -2.05 5.30 3.05
N TYR A 308 -2.68 6.47 2.93
CA TYR A 308 -1.95 7.72 2.76
C TYR A 308 -2.66 8.94 3.36
N ALA A 309 -1.86 9.87 3.85
CA ALA A 309 -2.27 11.24 4.17
C ALA A 309 -1.54 12.20 3.24
N ASP A 310 -2.22 13.23 2.76
CA ASP A 310 -1.74 14.18 1.78
C ASP A 310 -1.94 15.62 2.24
N LEU A 311 -0.89 16.43 2.10
CA LEU A 311 -0.96 17.87 2.21
C LEU A 311 -0.47 18.48 0.90
N SER A 312 -1.38 19.14 0.19
CA SER A 312 -1.09 19.72 -1.12
C SER A 312 -1.59 21.15 -1.26
N GLU A 313 -0.81 21.97 -1.96
CA GLU A 313 -1.23 23.23 -2.54
C GLU A 313 -1.50 23.06 -4.05
N TYR A 314 -1.82 24.15 -4.76
CA TYR A 314 -2.17 24.05 -6.18
C TYR A 314 -1.06 23.44 -7.06
N GLY A 315 0.20 23.74 -6.77
CA GLY A 315 1.33 23.37 -7.64
C GLY A 315 2.21 22.24 -7.11
N TYR A 316 1.99 21.77 -5.88
CA TYR A 316 2.88 20.83 -5.21
C TYR A 316 2.21 20.20 -3.99
N GLY A 317 2.63 18.99 -3.65
CA GLY A 317 2.15 18.32 -2.46
C GLY A 317 3.12 17.28 -1.93
N VAL A 318 2.85 16.84 -0.72
CA VAL A 318 3.57 15.75 -0.07
C VAL A 318 2.54 14.78 0.49
N SER A 319 2.66 13.52 0.08
CA SER A 319 1.89 12.43 0.64
C SER A 319 2.79 11.56 1.52
N ILE A 320 2.28 11.14 2.67
CA ILE A 320 2.91 10.15 3.54
C ILE A 320 2.14 8.84 3.38
N LEU A 321 2.81 7.83 2.83
CA LEU A 321 2.25 6.49 2.64
C LEU A 321 2.59 5.61 3.84
N ASN A 322 1.75 4.63 4.17
CA ASN A 322 2.03 3.64 5.19
C ASN A 322 1.36 2.28 4.87
N ASP A 323 1.77 1.21 5.55
CA ASP A 323 1.23 -0.16 5.35
C ASP A 323 0.58 -0.80 6.57
N SER A 324 0.56 -0.12 7.71
CA SER A 324 0.23 -0.74 9.00
C SER A 324 -0.23 0.23 10.09
N LYS A 325 -0.44 1.51 9.77
CA LYS A 325 -0.68 2.57 10.75
C LYS A 325 -1.89 3.41 10.34
N TYR A 326 -2.85 3.49 11.25
CA TYR A 326 -4.14 4.11 10.96
C TYR A 326 -4.34 5.47 11.62
N GLY A 327 -3.48 5.86 12.57
CA GLY A 327 -3.52 7.18 13.21
C GLY A 327 -2.64 8.20 12.50
N PHE A 328 -3.21 9.33 12.12
CA PHE A 328 -2.49 10.43 11.48
C PHE A 328 -2.95 11.78 12.02
N ALA A 329 -2.07 12.77 12.03
CA ALA A 329 -2.40 14.16 12.32
C ALA A 329 -1.63 15.10 11.40
N THR A 330 -2.29 16.11 10.83
CA THR A 330 -1.61 17.20 10.11
C THR A 330 -1.99 18.53 10.75
N VAL A 331 -1.00 19.25 11.28
CA VAL A 331 -1.21 20.53 11.97
C VAL A 331 -0.28 21.58 11.37
N GLY A 332 -0.87 22.64 10.82
CA GLY A 332 -0.17 23.58 9.96
C GLY A 332 0.42 22.83 8.76
N ASN A 333 1.75 22.75 8.75
CA ASN A 333 2.53 22.06 7.74
C ASN A 333 3.31 20.84 8.29
N THR A 334 3.03 20.44 9.54
CA THR A 334 3.63 19.24 10.13
C THR A 334 2.67 18.08 10.00
N MET A 335 3.05 17.12 9.14
CA MET A 335 2.38 15.83 9.03
C MET A 335 2.98 14.88 10.06
N ARG A 336 2.16 14.12 10.77
CA ARG A 336 2.58 13.23 11.86
C ARG A 336 1.87 11.89 11.75
N LEU A 337 2.65 10.82 11.65
CA LEU A 337 2.17 9.45 11.66
C LEU A 337 2.31 8.86 13.06
N SER A 338 1.23 8.29 13.58
CA SER A 338 1.22 7.60 14.87
C SER A 338 1.74 6.17 14.71
N LEU A 339 2.76 5.79 15.49
CA LEU A 339 3.48 4.53 15.31
C LEU A 339 3.08 3.47 16.32
N LEU A 340 3.33 3.72 17.61
CA LEU A 340 3.11 2.75 18.68
C LEU A 340 2.59 3.43 19.93
N ARG A 341 1.63 2.79 20.59
CA ARG A 341 1.15 3.15 21.92
C ARG A 341 1.64 2.11 22.92
N SER A 342 1.43 2.36 24.21
CA SER A 342 1.79 1.42 25.29
C SER A 342 0.83 1.54 26.46
N SER A 343 -0.47 1.52 26.14
CA SER A 343 -1.54 1.43 27.14
C SER A 343 -1.36 0.20 28.02
N LYS A 344 -1.84 0.26 29.28
CA LYS A 344 -1.75 -0.85 30.24
C LYS A 344 -3.11 -1.40 30.68
N ALA A 345 -4.17 -0.92 30.06
CA ALA A 345 -5.51 -1.44 30.23
C ALA A 345 -6.27 -1.38 28.91
N PRO A 346 -7.01 -2.44 28.54
CA PRO A 346 -7.32 -3.63 29.34
C PRO A 346 -6.27 -4.76 29.24
N ASP A 347 -5.24 -4.59 28.40
CA ASP A 347 -4.09 -5.49 28.28
C ASP A 347 -2.83 -4.81 28.85
N ASP A 348 -2.11 -5.49 29.75
CA ASP A 348 -0.90 -4.98 30.40
C ASP A 348 0.36 -5.07 29.51
N ASN A 349 0.29 -5.90 28.46
CA ASN A 349 1.35 -6.14 27.49
C ASN A 349 1.02 -5.64 26.08
N ALA A 350 0.00 -4.78 25.93
CA ALA A 350 -0.36 -4.17 24.66
C ALA A 350 0.87 -3.57 23.95
N ASP A 351 1.07 -3.99 22.70
CA ASP A 351 2.18 -3.61 21.82
C ASP A 351 3.61 -3.89 22.38
N MET A 352 3.77 -4.64 23.46
CA MET A 352 5.12 -4.94 23.97
C MET A 352 5.86 -5.92 23.05
N GLY A 353 7.11 -5.60 22.71
CA GLY A 353 7.98 -6.47 21.91
C GLY A 353 8.39 -5.84 20.58
N ARG A 354 8.49 -6.68 19.54
CA ARG A 354 9.11 -6.29 18.26
C ARG A 354 8.10 -5.91 17.20
N HIS A 355 8.32 -4.77 16.57
CA HIS A 355 7.48 -4.23 15.49
C HIS A 355 8.30 -3.94 14.25
N THR A 356 7.71 -4.19 13.08
CA THR A 356 8.23 -3.69 11.80
C THR A 356 7.20 -2.74 11.21
N ILE A 357 7.61 -1.51 10.94
CA ILE A 357 6.72 -0.44 10.48
C ILE A 357 7.33 0.20 9.25
N ARG A 358 6.55 0.42 8.19
CA ARG A 358 7.03 1.08 6.98
C ARG A 358 6.19 2.30 6.65
N TRP A 359 6.86 3.34 6.16
CA TRP A 359 6.23 4.52 5.57
C TRP A 359 7.07 5.05 4.42
N ALA A 360 6.48 5.91 3.59
CA ALA A 360 7.21 6.60 2.54
C ALA A 360 6.81 8.07 2.48
N ILE A 361 7.79 8.94 2.19
CA ILE A 361 7.57 10.35 1.90
C ILE A 361 7.52 10.49 0.38
N LEU A 362 6.37 10.89 -0.16
CA LEU A 362 6.14 11.01 -1.60
C LEU A 362 5.86 12.48 -1.98
N PRO A 363 6.87 13.24 -2.42
CA PRO A 363 6.66 14.55 -3.01
C PRO A 363 6.09 14.42 -4.43
N HIS A 364 5.04 15.19 -4.73
CA HIS A 364 4.36 15.16 -6.02
C HIS A 364 4.03 16.57 -6.53
N ARG A 365 3.68 16.68 -7.81
CA ARG A 365 3.39 17.94 -8.48
C ARG A 365 1.89 18.13 -8.60
N GLY A 366 1.42 19.29 -8.17
CA GLY A 366 -0.01 19.62 -8.18
C GLY A 366 -0.72 19.24 -6.88
N PRO A 367 -2.06 19.27 -6.89
CA PRO A 367 -2.87 18.74 -5.80
C PRO A 367 -2.84 17.20 -5.78
N LEU A 368 -3.39 16.58 -4.73
CA LEU A 368 -3.61 15.13 -4.65
C LEU A 368 -4.20 14.58 -5.97
N GLY A 369 -3.46 13.67 -6.59
CA GLY A 369 -3.83 13.02 -7.85
C GLY A 369 -3.79 11.48 -7.80
N PRO A 370 -4.12 10.83 -8.93
CA PRO A 370 -4.16 9.37 -9.04
C PRO A 370 -2.79 8.72 -8.83
N GLU A 371 -1.69 9.45 -9.04
CA GLU A 371 -0.33 9.01 -8.76
C GLU A 371 -0.11 8.65 -7.29
N THR A 372 -0.63 9.44 -6.34
CA THR A 372 -0.55 9.13 -4.91
C THR A 372 -1.41 7.91 -4.58
N VAL A 373 -2.62 7.82 -5.16
CA VAL A 373 -3.51 6.67 -4.94
C VAL A 373 -2.82 5.38 -5.42
N ARG A 374 -2.30 5.38 -6.64
CA ARG A 374 -1.56 4.23 -7.19
C ARG A 374 -0.33 3.93 -6.35
N ALA A 375 0.52 4.92 -6.03
CA ALA A 375 1.70 4.72 -5.20
C ALA A 375 1.37 4.12 -3.82
N ALA A 376 0.26 4.52 -3.20
CA ALA A 376 -0.20 3.96 -1.93
C ALA A 376 -0.59 2.48 -2.07
N TYR A 377 -1.32 2.11 -3.14
CA TYR A 377 -1.62 0.71 -3.45
C TYR A 377 -0.37 -0.10 -3.75
N GLU A 378 0.58 0.46 -4.50
CA GLU A 378 1.85 -0.18 -4.87
C GLU A 378 2.73 -0.44 -3.64
N PHE A 379 2.82 0.53 -2.73
CA PHE A 379 3.56 0.41 -1.47
C PHE A 379 3.01 -0.71 -0.57
N ASN A 380 1.68 -0.88 -0.58
CA ASN A 380 0.96 -1.91 0.16
C ASN A 380 0.90 -3.27 -0.57
N ASN A 381 1.22 -3.31 -1.86
CA ASN A 381 1.22 -4.51 -2.71
C ASN A 381 2.51 -4.52 -3.57
N PRO A 382 3.67 -4.78 -2.94
CA PRO A 382 4.94 -4.87 -3.64
C PRO A 382 4.93 -6.03 -4.63
N LEU A 383 5.67 -5.90 -5.73
CA LEU A 383 5.78 -6.99 -6.70
C LEU A 383 6.57 -8.17 -6.12
N LYS A 384 6.12 -9.39 -6.43
CA LYS A 384 6.83 -10.62 -6.06
C LYS A 384 7.57 -11.19 -7.27
N VAL A 385 8.89 -11.36 -7.16
CA VAL A 385 9.68 -12.08 -8.17
C VAL A 385 9.36 -13.57 -8.06
N VAL A 386 8.95 -14.17 -9.17
CA VAL A 386 8.61 -15.59 -9.28
C VAL A 386 9.21 -16.16 -10.57
N SER A 387 9.32 -17.49 -10.63
CA SER A 387 9.64 -18.18 -11.88
C SER A 387 8.36 -18.66 -12.53
N ALA A 388 8.24 -18.50 -13.85
CA ALA A 388 7.10 -19.00 -14.61
C ALA A 388 7.57 -19.96 -15.72
N SER A 389 6.96 -21.13 -15.81
CA SER A 389 7.22 -22.05 -16.93
C SER A 389 6.80 -21.41 -18.26
N ALA A 390 7.52 -21.70 -19.36
CA ALA A 390 7.20 -21.16 -20.68
C ALA A 390 5.78 -21.51 -21.18
N ASP A 391 5.22 -22.60 -20.67
CA ASP A 391 3.85 -23.06 -20.92
C ASP A 391 2.84 -22.61 -19.83
N SER A 392 3.21 -21.61 -19.03
CA SER A 392 2.30 -20.96 -18.07
C SER A 392 1.12 -20.30 -18.82
N PRO A 393 -0.13 -20.55 -18.38
CA PRO A 393 -1.30 -19.90 -18.95
C PRO A 393 -1.24 -18.37 -18.92
N LEU A 394 -0.57 -17.79 -17.91
CA LEU A 394 -0.45 -16.33 -17.77
C LEU A 394 0.51 -15.72 -18.79
N LEU A 395 1.59 -16.41 -19.15
CA LEU A 395 2.53 -15.96 -20.18
C LEU A 395 1.92 -16.08 -21.58
N GLN A 396 1.21 -17.18 -21.85
CA GLN A 396 0.49 -17.39 -23.11
C GLN A 396 -0.64 -16.36 -23.31
N ALA A 397 -1.30 -15.96 -22.23
CA ALA A 397 -2.30 -14.91 -22.28
C ALA A 397 -1.72 -13.52 -22.60
N GLY A 398 -0.41 -13.28 -22.40
CA GLY A 398 0.24 -11.99 -22.60
C GLY A 398 0.98 -11.81 -23.94
N SER A 399 1.23 -12.89 -24.70
CA SER A 399 2.17 -12.89 -25.84
C SER A 399 1.54 -12.87 -27.24
N GLY A 400 0.21 -12.83 -27.35
CA GLY A 400 -0.48 -12.81 -28.64
C GLY A 400 -0.75 -11.40 -29.19
N ALA A 401 -0.61 -11.22 -30.50
CA ALA A 401 -1.22 -10.11 -31.25
C ALA A 401 -2.76 -10.09 -31.18
N GLU A 402 -3.35 -11.12 -30.56
CA GLU A 402 -4.76 -11.22 -30.15
C GLU A 402 -5.02 -10.69 -28.71
N GLY A 403 -4.08 -9.94 -28.15
CA GLY A 403 -4.27 -9.17 -26.92
C GLY A 403 -5.33 -8.09 -27.14
N GLY A 404 -6.61 -8.47 -27.03
CA GLY A 404 -7.74 -7.55 -27.10
C GLY A 404 -7.64 -6.42 -26.05
N ALA A 405 -8.70 -5.62 -25.93
CA ALA A 405 -8.71 -4.39 -25.11
C ALA A 405 -8.24 -4.53 -23.64
N ALA A 406 -8.17 -5.75 -23.08
CA ALA A 406 -7.68 -6.04 -21.73
C ALA A 406 -6.15 -6.20 -21.58
N GLY A 407 -5.38 -6.19 -22.69
CA GLY A 407 -3.91 -6.24 -22.66
C GLY A 407 -3.36 -7.47 -21.92
N GLY A 408 -2.40 -7.29 -21.00
CA GLY A 408 -1.81 -8.38 -20.21
C GLY A 408 -2.68 -8.89 -19.05
N PHE A 409 -3.85 -8.30 -18.79
CA PHE A 409 -4.71 -8.63 -17.65
C PHE A 409 -5.94 -9.48 -18.07
N PRO A 410 -6.51 -10.31 -17.17
CA PRO A 410 -7.80 -10.96 -17.42
C PRO A 410 -8.98 -9.97 -17.49
N VAL A 411 -8.93 -8.94 -16.66
CA VAL A 411 -9.84 -7.80 -16.60
C VAL A 411 -8.97 -6.56 -16.50
N ALA A 412 -9.21 -5.57 -17.33
CA ALA A 412 -8.50 -4.29 -17.30
C ALA A 412 -9.49 -3.13 -17.25
N LEU A 413 -9.10 -2.08 -16.54
CA LEU A 413 -9.80 -0.80 -16.52
C LEU A 413 -8.93 0.22 -17.27
N THR A 414 -9.54 0.91 -18.23
CA THR A 414 -8.91 1.99 -19.01
C THR A 414 -9.79 3.24 -18.95
N GLY A 415 -9.25 4.42 -19.21
CA GLY A 415 -9.99 5.68 -19.12
C GLY A 415 -9.35 6.63 -18.12
N ASP A 416 -10.18 7.40 -17.43
CA ASP A 416 -9.73 8.38 -16.44
C ASP A 416 -9.01 7.70 -15.27
N GLU A 417 -7.87 8.27 -14.87
CA GLU A 417 -6.93 7.64 -13.93
C GLU A 417 -7.41 7.63 -12.48
N ASN A 418 -8.44 8.41 -12.15
CA ASN A 418 -9.09 8.44 -10.84
C ASN A 418 -10.00 7.22 -10.59
N LEU A 419 -10.32 6.44 -11.63
CA LEU A 419 -11.05 5.19 -11.49
C LEU A 419 -10.11 4.06 -11.05
N VAL A 420 -10.53 3.29 -10.05
CA VAL A 420 -9.77 2.16 -9.50
C VAL A 420 -10.60 0.89 -9.62
N LEU A 421 -10.02 -0.13 -10.27
CA LEU A 421 -10.52 -1.50 -10.25
C LEU A 421 -10.06 -2.17 -8.95
N ASP A 422 -10.98 -2.31 -8.01
CA ASP A 422 -10.67 -2.76 -6.65
C ASP A 422 -10.85 -4.27 -6.47
N THR A 423 -11.99 -4.80 -6.89
CA THR A 423 -12.34 -6.22 -6.65
C THR A 423 -12.57 -6.95 -7.97
N VAL A 424 -11.98 -8.14 -8.10
CA VAL A 424 -12.33 -9.14 -9.11
C VAL A 424 -12.51 -10.50 -8.43
N LYS A 425 -13.71 -11.07 -8.46
CA LYS A 425 -14.00 -12.40 -7.91
C LYS A 425 -15.05 -13.18 -8.71
N ARG A 426 -15.31 -14.44 -8.36
CA ARG A 426 -16.45 -15.20 -8.93
C ARG A 426 -17.77 -14.78 -8.27
N GLY A 427 -18.91 -14.93 -8.96
CA GLY A 427 -20.23 -14.77 -8.35
C GLY A 427 -20.44 -15.81 -7.26
N GLU A 428 -20.99 -15.39 -6.11
CA GLU A 428 -21.17 -16.32 -4.98
C GLU A 428 -22.29 -17.35 -5.22
N ASP A 429 -23.30 -16.94 -5.99
CA ASP A 429 -24.48 -17.74 -6.30
C ASP A 429 -24.37 -18.52 -7.63
N ASP A 430 -23.21 -18.52 -8.30
CA ASP A 430 -22.98 -19.30 -9.52
C ASP A 430 -23.12 -20.81 -9.26
N GLU A 431 -23.65 -21.56 -10.23
CA GLU A 431 -23.89 -23.01 -10.15
C GLU A 431 -22.65 -23.85 -9.79
N ASP A 432 -21.45 -23.44 -10.24
CA ASP A 432 -20.18 -24.13 -9.94
C ASP A 432 -19.50 -23.67 -8.64
N VAL A 433 -20.02 -22.60 -8.03
CA VAL A 433 -19.43 -21.95 -6.85
C VAL A 433 -20.28 -22.20 -5.61
N GLY A 434 -21.59 -21.97 -5.70
CA GLY A 434 -22.52 -21.96 -4.58
C GLY A 434 -22.46 -23.19 -3.68
N ASP A 435 -22.66 -22.96 -2.39
CA ASP A 435 -22.71 -23.96 -1.32
C ASP A 435 -24.14 -24.42 -0.97
N GLY A 436 -25.15 -23.78 -1.57
CA GLY A 436 -26.57 -24.06 -1.36
C GLY A 436 -27.26 -23.14 -0.36
N GLU A 437 -26.57 -22.14 0.20
CA GLU A 437 -27.18 -21.15 1.09
C GLU A 437 -27.94 -20.05 0.32
N LEU A 438 -27.44 -19.69 -0.87
CA LEU A 438 -28.06 -18.72 -1.77
C LEU A 438 -28.83 -19.40 -2.91
N PRO A 439 -29.86 -18.74 -3.49
CA PRO A 439 -30.52 -19.23 -4.69
C PRO A 439 -29.51 -19.41 -5.84
N VAL A 440 -29.42 -20.63 -6.38
CA VAL A 440 -28.45 -20.94 -7.43
C VAL A 440 -28.79 -20.20 -8.73
N ARG A 441 -27.81 -19.45 -9.22
CA ARG A 441 -27.83 -18.74 -10.50
C ARG A 441 -27.10 -19.57 -11.56
N GLY A 442 -27.81 -19.86 -12.65
CA GLY A 442 -27.27 -20.69 -13.73
C GLY A 442 -26.09 -20.05 -14.47
N GLY A 443 -25.08 -20.86 -14.76
CA GLY A 443 -23.88 -20.46 -15.48
C GLY A 443 -22.77 -19.94 -14.58
N ARG A 444 -21.78 -19.29 -15.20
CA ARG A 444 -20.58 -18.77 -14.54
C ARG A 444 -20.51 -17.26 -14.68
N SER A 445 -20.12 -16.56 -13.62
CA SER A 445 -19.97 -15.12 -13.62
C SER A 445 -18.73 -14.62 -12.90
N VAL A 446 -18.33 -13.40 -13.25
CA VAL A 446 -17.24 -12.65 -12.60
C VAL A 446 -17.81 -11.34 -12.08
N ILE A 447 -17.55 -11.04 -10.82
CA ILE A 447 -17.88 -9.78 -10.16
C ILE A 447 -16.69 -8.83 -10.26
N VAL A 448 -16.98 -7.61 -10.69
CA VAL A 448 -16.01 -6.53 -10.85
C VAL A 448 -16.51 -5.31 -10.08
N ARG A 449 -15.69 -4.74 -9.19
CA ARG A 449 -16.01 -3.48 -8.50
C ARG A 449 -15.05 -2.38 -8.91
N VAL A 450 -15.61 -1.26 -9.34
CA VAL A 450 -14.87 -0.06 -9.74
C VAL A 450 -15.36 1.12 -8.90
N TYR A 451 -14.44 1.94 -8.42
CA TYR A 451 -14.79 3.16 -7.70
C TYR A 451 -14.01 4.37 -8.20
N GLU A 452 -14.57 5.55 -7.98
CA GLU A 452 -13.91 6.83 -8.20
C GLU A 452 -13.21 7.29 -6.92
N SER A 453 -11.90 7.52 -6.98
CA SER A 453 -11.05 7.63 -5.80
C SER A 453 -10.81 9.06 -5.29
N LEU A 454 -11.08 10.10 -6.08
CA LEU A 454 -10.62 11.47 -5.81
C LEU A 454 -11.76 12.50 -5.63
N GLY A 455 -13.03 12.09 -5.76
CA GLY A 455 -14.21 12.94 -5.63
C GLY A 455 -14.59 13.65 -6.93
N GLY A 456 -14.11 13.18 -8.08
CA GLY A 456 -14.43 13.70 -9.41
C GLY A 456 -15.48 12.86 -10.16
N ARG A 457 -15.80 13.24 -11.39
CA ARG A 457 -16.43 12.30 -12.34
C ARG A 457 -15.32 11.49 -13.00
N GLY A 458 -15.56 10.22 -13.28
CA GLY A 458 -14.62 9.37 -13.99
C GLY A 458 -15.33 8.55 -15.05
N ARG A 459 -14.78 8.54 -16.26
CA ARG A 459 -15.22 7.69 -17.36
C ARG A 459 -14.14 6.73 -17.77
N GLY A 460 -14.54 5.50 -17.99
CA GLY A 460 -13.62 4.48 -18.41
C GLY A 460 -14.33 3.27 -18.97
N ARG A 461 -13.54 2.24 -19.20
CA ARG A 461 -13.97 1.03 -19.87
C ARG A 461 -13.34 -0.16 -19.19
N VAL A 462 -14.18 -1.11 -18.81
CA VAL A 462 -13.77 -2.42 -18.33
C VAL A 462 -13.73 -3.37 -19.53
N ALA A 463 -12.54 -3.89 -19.82
CA ALA A 463 -12.32 -4.89 -20.85
C ALA A 463 -11.96 -6.24 -20.20
N THR A 464 -12.37 -7.35 -20.84
CA THR A 464 -12.00 -8.69 -20.38
C THR A 464 -11.57 -9.58 -21.53
N LYS A 465 -10.74 -10.59 -21.23
CA LYS A 465 -10.36 -11.65 -22.16
C LYS A 465 -11.40 -12.77 -22.27
N TRP A 466 -12.35 -12.82 -21.35
CA TRP A 466 -13.37 -13.86 -21.35
C TRP A 466 -14.50 -13.50 -22.30
N ALA A 467 -15.10 -14.51 -22.92
CA ALA A 467 -16.34 -14.32 -23.67
C ALA A 467 -17.48 -14.02 -22.70
N VAL A 468 -18.08 -12.84 -22.82
CA VAL A 468 -19.16 -12.37 -21.95
C VAL A 468 -20.47 -12.41 -22.72
N LYS A 469 -21.47 -13.06 -22.13
CA LYS A 469 -22.84 -13.16 -22.65
C LYS A 469 -23.62 -11.87 -22.39
N SER A 470 -23.54 -11.36 -21.17
CA SER A 470 -24.20 -10.12 -20.73
C SER A 470 -23.49 -9.56 -19.50
N VAL A 471 -23.68 -8.26 -19.26
CA VAL A 471 -23.15 -7.57 -18.08
C VAL A 471 -24.31 -6.86 -17.38
N TYR A 472 -24.35 -6.94 -16.05
CA TYR A 472 -25.32 -6.24 -15.25
C TYR A 472 -24.61 -5.34 -14.25
N LYS A 473 -25.10 -4.11 -14.07
CA LYS A 473 -24.87 -3.37 -12.82
C LYS A 473 -25.59 -4.09 -11.71
N THR A 474 -24.93 -4.21 -10.58
CA THR A 474 -25.49 -4.82 -9.39
C THR A 474 -25.35 -3.90 -8.19
N ASN A 475 -26.14 -4.18 -7.16
CA ASN A 475 -25.84 -3.67 -5.82
C ASN A 475 -24.56 -4.34 -5.25
N LEU A 476 -24.20 -4.02 -4.01
CA LEU A 476 -23.03 -4.62 -3.34
C LEU A 476 -23.19 -6.11 -3.04
N LEU A 477 -24.44 -6.60 -2.94
CA LEU A 477 -24.79 -8.00 -2.70
C LEU A 477 -24.91 -8.81 -4.00
N GLU A 478 -24.53 -8.26 -5.15
CA GLU A 478 -24.48 -8.96 -6.44
C GLU A 478 -25.87 -9.28 -7.04
N ASP A 479 -26.92 -8.55 -6.61
CA ASP A 479 -28.25 -8.58 -7.22
C ASP A 479 -28.27 -7.75 -8.51
N ASP A 480 -28.79 -8.32 -9.59
CA ASP A 480 -28.88 -7.64 -10.89
C ASP A 480 -29.89 -6.49 -10.87
N GLU A 481 -29.48 -5.33 -11.38
CA GLU A 481 -30.34 -4.15 -11.52
C GLU A 481 -30.53 -3.74 -12.99
N GLU A 482 -29.46 -3.31 -13.65
CA GLU A 482 -29.49 -2.76 -15.00
C GLU A 482 -28.54 -3.53 -15.92
N GLU A 483 -29.04 -4.03 -17.06
CA GLU A 483 -28.16 -4.62 -18.08
C GLU A 483 -27.35 -3.53 -18.79
N VAL A 484 -26.03 -3.73 -18.84
CA VAL A 484 -25.07 -2.83 -19.47
C VAL A 484 -24.72 -3.34 -20.85
N ARG A 485 -24.75 -2.44 -21.83
CA ARG A 485 -24.37 -2.76 -23.20
C ARG A 485 -22.89 -3.17 -23.27
N VAL A 486 -22.65 -4.38 -23.79
CA VAL A 486 -21.31 -4.89 -24.09
C VAL A 486 -21.00 -4.65 -25.56
N GLU A 487 -19.85 -4.07 -25.83
CA GLU A 487 -19.32 -3.87 -27.18
C GLU A 487 -17.86 -4.32 -27.20
N ASN A 488 -17.34 -4.90 -28.28
CA ASN A 488 -15.90 -5.16 -28.44
C ASN A 488 -15.19 -5.77 -27.20
N GLY A 489 -15.81 -6.76 -26.53
CA GLY A 489 -15.21 -7.47 -25.39
C GLY A 489 -15.14 -6.68 -24.07
N GLY A 490 -16.00 -5.69 -23.86
CA GLY A 490 -16.05 -4.91 -22.62
C GLY A 490 -17.23 -3.93 -22.57
N PHE A 491 -17.30 -3.13 -21.50
CA PHE A 491 -18.39 -2.19 -21.25
C PHE A 491 -17.88 -0.86 -20.68
N GLU A 492 -18.64 0.20 -20.92
CA GLU A 492 -18.33 1.54 -20.41
C GLU A 492 -18.76 1.69 -18.94
N VAL A 493 -17.99 2.50 -18.22
CA VAL A 493 -18.20 2.89 -16.83
C VAL A 493 -18.21 4.41 -16.77
N ASP A 494 -19.25 5.00 -16.17
CA ASP A 494 -19.37 6.44 -15.91
C ASP A 494 -19.76 6.60 -14.43
N LEU A 495 -18.80 7.03 -13.61
CA LEU A 495 -18.96 7.18 -12.17
C LEU A 495 -19.00 8.66 -11.78
N GLY A 496 -19.91 9.00 -10.86
CA GLY A 496 -19.91 10.26 -10.14
C GLY A 496 -18.86 10.33 -9.03
N PRO A 497 -18.74 11.49 -8.36
CA PRO A 497 -17.87 11.69 -7.21
C PRO A 497 -18.01 10.60 -6.15
N PHE A 498 -16.89 9.92 -5.83
CA PHE A 498 -16.82 8.82 -4.85
C PHE A 498 -17.83 7.69 -5.08
N GLN A 499 -18.35 7.54 -6.30
CA GLN A 499 -19.27 6.46 -6.59
C GLN A 499 -18.50 5.14 -6.67
N LEU A 500 -19.03 4.12 -6.00
CA LEU A 500 -18.63 2.72 -6.13
C LEU A 500 -19.73 2.00 -6.93
N GLN A 501 -19.32 1.24 -7.94
CA GLN A 501 -20.24 0.45 -8.76
C GLN A 501 -19.74 -0.99 -8.89
N THR A 502 -20.65 -1.93 -8.67
CA THR A 502 -20.42 -3.36 -8.91
C THR A 502 -21.05 -3.77 -10.23
N TYR A 503 -20.35 -4.64 -10.96
CA TYR A 503 -20.78 -5.23 -12.20
C TYR A 503 -20.62 -6.75 -12.14
N ARG A 504 -21.60 -7.48 -12.68
CA ARG A 504 -21.55 -8.91 -12.88
C ARG A 504 -21.45 -9.23 -14.36
N LEU A 505 -20.38 -9.90 -14.75
CA LEU A 505 -20.11 -10.35 -16.11
C LEU A 505 -20.55 -11.81 -16.21
N GLN A 506 -21.67 -12.09 -16.86
CA GLN A 506 -22.09 -13.46 -17.15
C GLN A 506 -21.25 -13.99 -18.30
N LEU A 507 -20.54 -15.10 -18.08
CA LEU A 507 -19.67 -15.71 -19.08
C LEU A 507 -20.49 -16.56 -20.07
N VAL A 508 -19.93 -16.77 -21.25
CA VAL A 508 -20.40 -17.81 -22.17
C VAL A 508 -19.91 -19.16 -21.66
N ASP A 509 -20.77 -20.18 -21.73
CA ASP A 509 -20.50 -21.53 -21.21
C ASP A 509 -19.28 -22.22 -21.85
#